data_AF-A0A9D2H338-F1
#
_entry.id   AF-A0A9D2H338-F1
#
_cell.length_a   1.000
_cell.length_b   1.000
_cell.length_c   1.000
_cell.angle_alpha   90.00
_cell.angle_beta   90.00
_cell.angle_gamma   90.00
#
_symmetry.space_group_name_H-M   'P 1'
#
loop_
_entity.id
_entity.type
_entity.pdbx_description
1 polymer ?
#
loop_
_entity_poly.entity_id
_entity_poly.type
_entity_poly.pdbx_seq_one_letter_code
_entity_poly.pdbx_strand_id
1 'polypeptide(L)'
;IFEAAGIDFETYTKEDPIHDASGAGRGYGVAGGVSHAIEECVREYYPGVEVKIEHAEGLVECKKMLMLAKAGKKNGCLIEGMGCFGGCVAGAGVNIPVEKGAAAAQKFVQDSTNKLPPKELYEIQLP
;
A
#
# COMPACT_ATOMS: atom_id res chain seq x y z
N ILE A 1 7.59 22.53 -8.19
CA ILE A 1 7.80 22.03 -9.57
C ILE A 1 6.68 22.53 -10.48
N PHE A 2 5.42 22.10 -10.28
CA PHE A 2 4.30 22.50 -11.15
C PHE A 2 4.03 24.01 -11.19
N GLU A 3 3.94 24.66 -10.03
CA GLU A 3 3.80 26.12 -9.94
C GLU A 3 4.96 26.85 -10.64
N ALA A 4 6.20 26.42 -10.39
CA ALA A 4 7.38 27.00 -11.02
C ALA A 4 7.43 26.78 -12.55
N ALA A 5 6.78 25.73 -13.05
CA ALA A 5 6.62 25.45 -14.47
C ALA A 5 5.40 26.13 -15.10
N GLY A 6 4.60 26.88 -14.31
CA GLY A 6 3.36 27.50 -14.76
C GLY A 6 2.25 26.50 -15.08
N ILE A 7 2.28 25.30 -14.47
CA ILE A 7 1.27 24.26 -14.66
C ILE A 7 0.21 24.38 -13.56
N ASP A 8 -1.02 24.70 -13.98
CA ASP A 8 -2.18 24.79 -13.10
C ASP A 8 -3.14 23.63 -13.34
N PHE A 9 -3.36 22.81 -12.31
CA PHE A 9 -4.24 21.65 -12.37
C PHE A 9 -5.74 22.00 -12.38
N GLU A 10 -6.12 23.23 -12.03
CA GLU A 10 -7.52 23.68 -12.09
C GLU A 10 -7.98 23.96 -13.52
N THR A 11 -7.06 24.43 -14.37
CA THR A 11 -7.33 24.78 -15.78
C THR A 11 -6.89 23.69 -16.75
N TYR A 12 -6.14 22.71 -16.28
CA TYR A 12 -5.68 21.58 -17.08
C TYR A 12 -6.83 20.63 -17.47
N THR A 13 -6.96 20.38 -18.77
CA THR A 13 -7.86 19.34 -19.29
C THR A 13 -7.33 17.97 -18.90
N LYS A 14 -8.05 17.26 -18.04
CA LYS A 14 -7.69 15.90 -17.61
C LYS A 14 -7.72 14.95 -18.80
N GLU A 15 -6.65 14.19 -18.98
CA GLU A 15 -6.59 13.05 -19.89
C GLU A 15 -7.43 11.88 -19.35
N ASP A 16 -7.43 10.77 -20.10
CA ASP A 16 -8.16 9.57 -19.72
C ASP A 16 -7.78 9.06 -18.32
N PRO A 17 -8.74 8.53 -17.54
CA PRO A 17 -8.46 7.99 -16.22
C PRO A 17 -7.41 6.88 -16.25
N ILE A 18 -6.41 6.98 -15.37
CA ILE A 18 -5.35 6.00 -15.23
C ILE A 18 -5.89 4.74 -14.50
N HIS A 19 -5.95 3.61 -15.21
CA HIS A 19 -6.50 2.32 -14.76
C HIS A 19 -5.51 1.14 -14.84
N ASP A 20 -4.24 1.43 -14.71
CA ASP A 20 -3.11 0.51 -14.82
C ASP A 20 -2.79 -0.27 -13.53
N ALA A 21 -3.29 0.15 -12.37
CA ALA A 21 -3.10 -0.54 -11.08
C ALA A 21 -4.37 -1.23 -10.54
N SER A 22 -4.21 -2.46 -10.04
CA SER A 22 -5.25 -3.19 -9.32
C SER A 22 -5.55 -2.55 -7.95
N GLY A 23 -6.72 -2.81 -7.37
CA GLY A 23 -7.09 -2.34 -6.03
C GLY A 23 -6.05 -2.72 -4.97
N ALA A 24 -5.57 -3.97 -4.99
CA ALA A 24 -4.48 -4.45 -4.15
C ALA A 24 -3.18 -3.64 -4.32
N GLY A 25 -2.85 -3.22 -5.55
CA GLY A 25 -1.68 -2.37 -5.81
C GLY A 25 -1.87 -0.92 -5.33
N ARG A 26 -3.08 -0.37 -5.49
CA ARG A 26 -3.39 1.04 -5.14
C ARG A 26 -3.34 1.31 -3.63
N GLY A 27 -3.51 0.28 -2.80
CA GLY A 27 -3.52 0.39 -1.34
C GLY A 27 -2.15 0.60 -0.69
N TYR A 28 -1.04 0.47 -1.43
CA TYR A 28 0.33 0.46 -0.91
C TYR A 28 0.66 1.62 0.04
N GLY A 29 0.15 2.82 -0.24
CA GLY A 29 0.45 4.02 0.52
C GLY A 29 -0.14 4.09 1.92
N VAL A 30 -1.03 3.16 2.29
CA VAL A 30 -1.72 3.14 3.59
C VAL A 30 -1.12 2.03 4.46
N ALA A 31 -0.97 2.29 5.76
CA ALA A 31 -0.60 1.26 6.73
C ALA A 31 -1.56 0.05 6.65
N GLY A 32 -1.02 -1.17 6.60
CA GLY A 32 -1.76 -2.40 6.35
C GLY A 32 -2.02 -2.71 4.88
N GLY A 33 -1.80 -1.76 3.96
CA GLY A 33 -2.18 -1.90 2.56
C GLY A 33 -1.42 -3.00 1.82
N VAL A 34 -0.13 -3.18 2.10
CA VAL A 34 0.70 -4.19 1.43
C VAL A 34 0.40 -5.57 1.97
N SER A 35 0.34 -5.71 3.29
CA SER A 35 0.02 -6.98 3.96
C SER A 35 -1.38 -7.47 3.61
N HIS A 36 -2.37 -6.57 3.57
CA HIS A 36 -3.72 -6.90 3.10
C HIS A 36 -3.71 -7.35 1.64
N ALA A 37 -3.03 -6.63 0.74
CA ALA A 37 -2.90 -7.02 -0.66
C ALA A 37 -2.32 -8.43 -0.83
N ILE A 38 -1.27 -8.76 -0.06
CA ILE A 38 -0.67 -10.09 -0.04
C ILE A 38 -1.68 -11.13 0.47
N GLU A 39 -2.38 -10.87 1.59
CA GLU A 39 -3.39 -11.77 2.12
C GLU A 39 -4.50 -12.06 1.12
N GLU A 40 -5.03 -11.03 0.46
CA GLU A 40 -6.10 -11.20 -0.54
C GLU A 40 -5.62 -12.02 -1.75
N CYS A 41 -4.40 -11.75 -2.23
CA CYS A 41 -3.79 -12.52 -3.31
C CYS A 41 -3.56 -13.98 -2.91
N VAL A 42 -3.03 -14.25 -1.70
CA VAL A 42 -2.82 -15.62 -1.22
C VAL A 42 -4.15 -16.35 -1.06
N ARG A 43 -5.17 -15.69 -0.49
CA ARG A 43 -6.51 -16.26 -0.31
C ARG A 43 -7.15 -16.66 -1.64
N GLU A 44 -6.97 -15.85 -2.68
CA GLU A 44 -7.50 -16.13 -4.02
C GLU A 44 -6.67 -17.21 -4.74
N TYR A 45 -5.35 -17.06 -4.78
CA TYR A 45 -4.48 -17.90 -5.61
C TYR A 45 -4.15 -19.26 -4.99
N TYR A 46 -4.21 -19.35 -3.66
CA TYR A 46 -3.81 -20.50 -2.86
C TYR A 46 -4.81 -20.72 -1.70
N PRO A 47 -6.06 -21.09 -2.00
CA PRO A 47 -7.10 -21.27 -0.99
C PRO A 47 -6.67 -22.29 0.08
N GLY A 48 -6.87 -21.94 1.35
CA GLY A 48 -6.48 -22.75 2.50
C GLY A 48 -5.10 -22.44 3.08
N VAL A 49 -4.32 -21.54 2.46
CA VAL A 49 -3.09 -21.00 3.06
C VAL A 49 -3.45 -19.81 3.95
N GLU A 50 -3.11 -19.91 5.24
CA GLU A 50 -3.27 -18.82 6.21
C GLU A 50 -2.02 -17.92 6.20
N VAL A 51 -2.20 -16.60 6.11
CA VAL A 51 -1.12 -15.61 6.25
C VAL A 51 -1.23 -14.96 7.62
N LYS A 52 -0.24 -15.20 8.48
CA LYS A 52 -0.19 -14.56 9.81
C LYS A 52 0.44 -13.20 9.70
N ILE A 53 -0.35 -12.14 9.79
CA ILE A 53 0.12 -10.76 9.62
C ILE A 53 0.46 -10.13 10.97
N GLU A 54 1.62 -9.48 11.01
CA GLU A 54 2.07 -8.65 12.10
C GLU A 54 2.36 -7.25 11.55
N HIS A 55 1.75 -6.25 12.17
CA HIS A 55 1.83 -4.87 11.70
C HIS A 55 2.48 -3.98 12.75
N ALA A 56 3.37 -3.10 12.31
CA ALA A 56 4.03 -2.11 13.17
C ALA A 56 4.12 -0.75 12.47
N GLU A 57 3.83 0.32 13.22
CA GLU A 57 3.94 1.70 12.75
C GLU A 57 4.87 2.50 13.64
N GLY A 58 5.65 3.39 13.03
CA GLY A 58 6.67 4.15 13.72
C GLY A 58 7.96 3.36 13.90
N LEU A 59 9.09 4.04 13.77
CA LEU A 59 10.42 3.40 13.81
C LEU A 59 10.70 2.64 15.12
N VAL A 60 10.13 3.09 16.24
CA VAL A 60 10.29 2.43 17.55
C VAL A 60 9.59 1.07 17.57
N GLU A 61 8.33 1.00 17.11
CA GLU A 61 7.58 -0.26 17.09
C GLU A 61 8.12 -1.20 16.00
N CYS A 62 8.50 -0.67 14.84
CA CYS A 62 9.19 -1.44 13.80
C CYS A 62 10.47 -2.09 14.35
N LYS A 63 11.28 -1.34 15.11
CA LYS A 63 12.48 -1.90 15.74
C LYS A 63 12.13 -3.00 16.76
N LYS A 64 11.11 -2.79 17.61
CA LYS A 64 10.66 -3.81 18.56
C LYS A 64 10.20 -5.08 17.85
N MET A 65 9.42 -4.95 16.78
CA MET A 65 8.94 -6.07 15.98
C MET A 65 10.11 -6.87 15.38
N LEU A 66 11.11 -6.19 14.83
CA LEU A 66 12.33 -6.83 14.31
C LEU A 66 13.13 -7.54 15.42
N MET A 67 13.19 -7.00 16.63
CA MET A 67 13.85 -7.68 17.76
C MET A 67 13.09 -8.95 18.17
N LEU A 68 11.75 -8.91 18.18
CA LEU A 68 10.93 -10.11 18.45
C LEU A 68 11.12 -11.17 17.36
N ALA A 69 11.17 -10.76 16.08
CA ALA A 69 11.44 -11.65 14.96
C ALA A 69 12.83 -12.29 15.07
N LYS A 70 13.88 -11.50 15.39
CA LYS A 70 15.24 -12.00 15.63
C LYS A 70 15.29 -13.02 16.78
N ALA A 71 14.45 -12.87 17.79
CA ALA A 71 14.31 -13.82 18.90
C ALA A 71 13.44 -15.05 18.57
N GLY A 72 13.01 -15.23 17.31
CA GLY A 72 12.19 -16.35 16.85
C GLY A 72 10.71 -16.27 17.23
N LYS A 73 10.25 -15.17 17.84
CA LYS A 73 8.88 -15.01 18.33
C LYS A 73 7.85 -14.66 17.25
N LYS A 74 8.31 -14.42 16.03
CA LYS A 74 7.48 -14.05 14.86
C LYS A 74 7.74 -14.98 13.67
N ASN A 75 8.27 -16.18 13.92
CA ASN A 75 8.52 -17.17 12.88
C ASN A 75 7.20 -17.57 12.19
N GLY A 76 7.20 -17.55 10.87
CA GLY A 76 6.01 -17.85 10.06
C GLY A 76 5.01 -16.68 9.93
N CYS A 77 5.31 -15.51 10.47
CA CYS A 77 4.50 -14.31 10.25
C CYS A 77 5.04 -13.49 9.06
N LEU A 78 4.13 -12.92 8.28
CA LEU A 78 4.39 -11.79 7.39
C LEU A 78 4.41 -10.52 8.25
N ILE A 79 5.54 -9.80 8.25
CA ILE A 79 5.70 -8.57 9.04
C ILE A 79 5.66 -7.37 8.10
N GLU A 80 4.73 -6.46 8.33
CA GLU A 80 4.67 -5.16 7.68
C GLU A 80 5.11 -4.06 8.66
N GLY A 81 6.04 -3.21 8.23
CA GLY A 81 6.55 -2.10 9.03
C GLY A 81 6.45 -0.77 8.29
N MET A 82 5.80 0.21 8.90
CA MET A 82 5.67 1.57 8.37
C MET A 82 6.47 2.55 9.22
N GLY A 83 7.27 3.41 8.59
CA GLY A 83 8.07 4.40 9.32
C GLY A 83 7.22 5.51 9.95
N CYS A 84 6.11 5.88 9.32
CA CYS A 84 5.15 6.87 9.79
C CYS A 84 3.87 6.18 10.26
N PHE A 85 3.21 6.76 11.27
CA PHE A 85 1.87 6.33 11.68
C PHE A 85 0.88 6.60 10.55
N GLY A 86 0.07 5.60 10.18
CA GLY A 86 -0.85 5.67 9.03
C GLY A 86 -0.23 5.38 7.67
N GLY A 87 1.09 5.12 7.60
CA GLY A 87 1.79 4.82 6.35
C GLY A 87 2.20 6.06 5.54
N CYS A 88 2.42 5.89 4.24
CA CYS A 88 2.91 6.95 3.35
C CYS A 88 1.92 8.13 3.22
N VAL A 89 0.61 7.87 3.28
CA VAL A 89 -0.45 8.92 3.27
C VAL A 89 -0.39 9.88 4.46
N ALA A 90 0.41 9.55 5.47
CA ALA A 90 0.66 10.35 6.66
C ALA A 90 2.14 10.73 6.81
N GLY A 91 2.93 10.57 5.75
CA GLY A 91 4.36 10.89 5.75
C GLY A 91 4.66 12.38 5.88
N ALA A 92 5.89 12.73 6.24
CA ALA A 92 6.29 14.13 6.46
C ALA A 92 6.18 15.03 5.21
N GLY A 93 6.11 14.45 4.01
CA GLY A 93 5.98 15.18 2.74
C GLY A 93 4.54 15.48 2.33
N VAL A 94 3.53 15.11 3.11
CA VAL A 94 2.13 15.35 2.75
C VAL A 94 1.75 16.81 2.96
N ASN A 95 0.91 17.33 2.06
CA ASN A 95 0.47 18.73 2.04
C ASN A 95 -1.03 18.91 2.31
N ILE A 96 -1.72 17.83 2.68
CA ILE A 96 -3.15 17.82 3.03
C ILE A 96 -3.36 17.11 4.37
N PRO A 97 -4.50 17.34 5.06
CA PRO A 97 -4.83 16.59 6.27
C PRO A 97 -4.82 15.08 6.03
N VAL A 98 -4.24 14.32 6.96
CA VAL A 98 -4.08 12.85 6.87
C VAL A 98 -5.41 12.16 6.59
N GLU A 99 -6.48 12.57 7.28
CA GLU A 99 -7.83 12.01 7.09
C GLU A 99 -8.33 12.14 5.64
N LYS A 100 -8.07 13.29 5.01
CA LYS A 100 -8.46 13.53 3.62
C LYS A 100 -7.62 12.69 2.66
N GLY A 101 -6.31 12.60 2.91
CA GLY A 101 -5.41 11.76 2.13
C GLY A 101 -5.78 10.28 2.21
N ALA A 102 -6.04 9.78 3.41
CA ALA A 102 -6.47 8.41 3.65
C ALA A 102 -7.81 8.10 2.97
N ALA A 103 -8.81 8.98 3.08
CA ALA A 103 -10.09 8.81 2.42
C ALA A 103 -9.97 8.82 0.89
N ALA A 104 -9.12 9.70 0.33
CA ALA A 104 -8.86 9.74 -1.10
C ALA A 104 -8.16 8.46 -1.58
N ALA A 105 -7.19 7.94 -0.82
CA ALA A 105 -6.51 6.68 -1.12
C ALA A 105 -7.47 5.49 -1.08
N GLN A 106 -8.35 5.42 -0.07
CA GLN A 106 -9.38 4.38 0.00
C GLN A 106 -10.35 4.43 -1.18
N LYS A 107 -10.79 5.63 -1.58
CA LYS A 107 -11.62 5.79 -2.77
C LYS A 107 -10.87 5.34 -4.03
N PHE A 108 -9.60 5.70 -4.17
CA PHE A 108 -8.77 5.30 -5.31
C PHE A 108 -8.63 3.77 -5.42
N VAL A 109 -8.52 3.07 -4.28
CA VAL A 109 -8.56 1.60 -4.23
C VAL A 109 -9.91 1.05 -4.71
N GLN A 110 -11.02 1.61 -4.22
CA GLN A 110 -12.38 1.18 -4.57
C GLN A 110 -12.75 1.44 -6.04
N ASP A 111 -12.23 2.53 -6.61
CA ASP A 111 -12.44 2.91 -8.01
C ASP A 111 -11.62 2.03 -8.99
N SER A 112 -10.87 1.04 -8.50
CA SER A 112 -10.19 0.10 -9.39
C SER A 112 -11.17 -0.90 -10.00
N THR A 113 -11.10 -1.05 -11.32
CA THR A 113 -11.87 -2.04 -12.08
C THR A 113 -11.33 -3.46 -11.89
N ASN A 114 -10.07 -3.60 -11.48
CA ASN A 114 -9.41 -4.88 -11.23
C ASN A 114 -9.03 -4.95 -9.75
N LYS A 115 -9.65 -5.84 -8.97
CA LYS A 115 -9.38 -5.91 -7.52
C LYS A 115 -7.99 -6.48 -7.21
N LEU A 116 -7.68 -7.63 -7.81
CA LEU A 116 -6.41 -8.34 -7.64
C LEU A 116 -5.69 -8.42 -9.00
N PRO A 117 -4.35 -8.47 -9.02
CA PRO A 117 -3.63 -8.80 -10.24
C PRO A 117 -3.97 -10.23 -10.71
N PRO A 118 -3.80 -10.57 -12.00
CA PRO A 118 -3.83 -11.96 -12.46
C PRO A 118 -2.69 -12.78 -11.83
N LYS A 119 -2.92 -14.07 -11.55
CA LYS A 119 -1.92 -14.96 -10.95
C LYS A 119 -0.70 -15.15 -11.86
N GLU A 120 -0.92 -15.08 -13.16
CA GLU A 120 0.07 -15.23 -14.22
C GLU A 120 1.12 -14.11 -14.20
N LEU A 121 0.81 -12.96 -13.55
CA LEU A 121 1.75 -11.87 -13.38
C LEU A 121 2.88 -12.19 -12.37
N TYR A 122 2.84 -13.34 -11.70
CA TYR A 122 3.91 -13.80 -10.80
C TYR A 122 5.28 -13.93 -11.51
N GLU A 123 5.29 -14.21 -12.81
CA GLU A 123 6.51 -14.44 -13.59
C GLU A 123 6.90 -13.27 -14.49
N ILE A 124 6.36 -12.05 -14.27
CA ILE A 124 6.76 -10.89 -15.09
C ILE A 124 8.27 -10.64 -14.90
N GLN A 125 9.03 -10.83 -15.97
CA GLN A 125 10.35 -10.23 -16.10
C GLN A 125 10.15 -8.73 -16.34
N LEU A 126 10.48 -7.93 -15.33
CA LEU A 126 10.61 -6.49 -15.53
C LEU A 126 11.78 -6.27 -16.51
N PRO A 127 11.59 -5.46 -17.57
CA PRO A 127 12.63 -5.17 -18.55
C PRO A 127 13.86 -4.49 -17.95
#